data_AF-A0A2V2SHY7-F1
#
_entry.id   AF-A0A2V2SHY7-F1
#
_cell.length_a   1.000
_cell.length_b   1.000
_cell.length_c   1.000
_cell.angle_alpha   90.00
_cell.angle_beta   90.00
_cell.angle_gamma   90.00
#
_symmetry.space_group_name_H-M   'P 1'
#
loop_
_entity.id
_entity.type
_entity.pdbx_description
1 polymer ?
#
loop_
_entity_poly.entity_id
_entity_poly.type
_entity_poly.pdbx_seq_one_letter_code
_entity_poly.pdbx_strand_id
1 'polypeptide(L)'
;MPKSQFQYFELCPPQKWRAGFFDEAQTKLFFFDCADCDAKEPEIAGILGTGGTYERIAVLTDSRKRNTLAMFCAPCFAKRLAHPSFVPVTPDTL
;
A
#
# COMPACT_ATOMS: atom_id res chain seq x y z
N MET A 1 -10.16 -16.69 16.74
CA MET A 1 -9.64 -15.38 16.28
C MET A 1 -10.16 -15.17 14.85
N PRO A 2 -10.91 -14.12 14.54
CA PRO A 2 -11.30 -13.83 13.17
C PRO A 2 -10.04 -13.57 12.33
N LYS A 3 -9.95 -14.20 11.15
CA LYS A 3 -8.85 -13.94 10.20
C LYS A 3 -9.02 -12.52 9.67
N SER A 4 -8.09 -11.62 9.98
CA SER A 4 -8.03 -10.31 9.33
C SER A 4 -7.86 -10.53 7.83
N GLN A 5 -8.89 -10.20 7.04
CA GLN A 5 -8.86 -10.32 5.59
C GLN A 5 -8.24 -9.04 5.00
N PHE A 6 -7.22 -9.20 4.16
CA PHE A 6 -6.64 -8.07 3.45
C PHE A 6 -7.59 -7.58 2.35
N GLN A 7 -7.76 -6.27 2.25
CA GLN A 7 -8.63 -5.55 1.33
C GLN A 7 -7.82 -4.49 0.60
N TYR A 8 -8.26 -4.13 -0.60
CA TYR A 8 -7.69 -3.02 -1.34
C TYR A 8 -8.41 -1.73 -0.98
N PHE A 9 -7.66 -0.69 -0.67
CA PHE A 9 -8.12 0.66 -0.37
C PHE A 9 -7.61 1.60 -1.46
N GLU A 10 -8.52 2.34 -2.08
CA GLU A 10 -8.18 3.36 -3.07
C GLU A 10 -7.81 4.68 -2.39
N LEU A 11 -6.81 5.37 -2.94
CA LEU A 11 -6.43 6.74 -2.56
C LEU A 11 -6.84 7.69 -3.68
N CYS A 12 -7.81 8.55 -3.41
CA CYS A 12 -8.28 9.57 -4.35
C CYS A 12 -8.18 10.97 -3.72
N PRO A 13 -7.25 11.84 -4.17
CA PRO A 13 -6.31 11.63 -5.27
C PRO A 13 -5.12 10.71 -4.90
N PRO A 14 -4.42 10.13 -5.90
CA PRO A 14 -3.12 9.49 -5.68
C PRO A 14 -2.13 10.47 -5.01
N GLN A 15 -1.28 9.98 -4.13
CA GLN A 15 -0.36 10.83 -3.37
C GLN A 15 0.95 10.14 -3.03
N LYS A 16 2.01 10.93 -2.83
CA LYS A 16 3.31 10.46 -2.33
C LYS A 16 3.18 10.00 -0.88
N TRP A 17 3.48 8.74 -0.62
CA TRP A 17 3.50 8.18 0.73
C TRP A 17 4.92 8.13 1.28
N ARG A 18 5.16 8.87 2.37
CA ARG A 18 6.47 8.91 3.02
C ARG A 18 6.77 7.56 3.67
N ALA A 19 7.91 6.97 3.32
CA ALA A 19 8.40 5.75 3.94
C ALA A 19 9.31 6.05 5.13
N GLY A 20 10.07 7.15 5.10
CA GLY A 20 10.90 7.57 6.22
C GLY A 20 11.88 8.68 5.86
N PHE A 21 13.02 8.68 6.55
CA PHE A 21 14.12 9.61 6.37
C PHE A 21 15.42 8.84 6.09
N PHE A 22 16.26 9.37 5.19
CA PHE A 22 17.58 8.82 4.89
C PHE A 22 18.62 9.12 5.97
N ASP A 23 18.37 10.13 6.80
CA ASP A 23 19.28 10.63 7.82
C ASP A 23 18.65 10.63 9.21
N GLU A 24 19.49 10.51 10.23
CA GLU A 24 19.07 10.61 11.64
C GLU A 24 18.54 12.01 11.98
N ALA A 25 19.00 13.03 11.24
CA ALA A 25 18.54 14.41 11.38
C ALA A 25 17.13 14.65 10.82
N GLN A 26 16.53 13.67 10.15
CA GLN A 26 15.19 13.74 9.57
C GLN A 26 15.00 14.89 8.56
N THR A 27 16.03 15.23 7.80
CA THR A 27 15.98 16.32 6.81
C THR A 27 15.73 15.81 5.40
N LYS A 28 16.13 14.56 5.11
CA LYS A 28 16.00 13.99 3.77
C LYS A 28 14.98 12.86 3.76
N LEU A 29 13.85 13.11 3.11
CA LEU A 29 12.75 12.15 2.99
C LEU A 29 13.04 11.08 1.92
N PHE A 30 12.45 9.90 2.10
CA PHE A 30 12.23 8.92 1.03
C PHE A 30 10.80 8.39 1.08
N PHE A 31 10.32 7.95 -0.09
CA PHE A 31 8.93 7.54 -0.28
C PHE A 31 8.84 6.05 -0.64
N PHE A 32 7.63 5.50 -0.59
CA PHE A 32 7.42 4.10 -0.97
C PHE A 32 7.54 3.90 -2.47
N ASP A 33 8.21 2.81 -2.84
CA ASP A 33 8.20 2.28 -4.20
C ASP A 33 6.91 1.51 -4.49
N CYS A 34 6.57 1.36 -5.76
CA CYS A 34 5.46 0.48 -6.12
C CYS A 34 5.86 -0.99 -5.90
N ALA A 35 5.05 -1.73 -5.15
CA ALA A 35 5.30 -3.12 -4.82
C ALA A 35 5.27 -4.09 -6.03
N ASP A 36 4.66 -3.67 -7.16
CA ASP A 36 4.47 -4.54 -8.33
C ASP A 36 5.50 -4.33 -9.43
N CYS A 37 5.82 -3.07 -9.74
CA CYS A 37 6.71 -2.73 -10.85
C CYS A 37 8.04 -2.11 -10.40
N ASP A 38 8.29 -2.03 -9.09
CA ASP A 38 9.47 -1.42 -8.49
C ASP A 38 9.73 0.03 -8.92
N ALA A 39 8.72 0.72 -9.47
CA ALA A 39 8.80 2.13 -9.79
C ALA A 39 9.21 2.89 -8.54
N LYS A 40 10.20 3.78 -8.70
CA LYS A 40 10.83 4.49 -7.59
C LYS A 40 9.98 5.68 -7.16
N GLU A 41 9.54 5.63 -5.91
CA GLU A 41 8.77 6.69 -5.27
C GLU A 41 7.58 7.22 -6.10
N PRO A 42 6.70 6.42 -6.73
CA PRO A 42 5.57 6.96 -7.48
C PRO A 42 4.52 7.57 -6.54
N GLU A 43 3.57 8.30 -7.11
CA GLU A 43 2.30 8.55 -6.41
C GLU A 43 1.56 7.23 -6.24
N ILE A 44 1.10 6.98 -5.02
CA ILE A 44 0.38 5.77 -4.64
C ILE A 44 -1.11 6.01 -4.83
N ALA A 45 -1.74 5.16 -5.63
CA ALA A 45 -3.18 5.20 -5.90
C ALA A 45 -3.97 4.18 -5.09
N GLY A 46 -3.30 3.20 -4.47
CA GLY A 46 -3.98 2.28 -3.59
C GLY A 46 -3.08 1.37 -2.78
N ILE A 47 -3.69 0.73 -1.79
CA ILE A 47 -3.04 -0.03 -0.72
C ILE A 47 -3.76 -1.36 -0.56
N LEU A 48 -3.03 -2.48 -0.45
CA LEU A 48 -3.57 -3.74 0.08
C LEU A 48 -3.28 -3.77 1.58
N GLY A 49 -4.29 -3.91 2.43
CA GLY A 49 -4.11 -3.87 3.89
C GLY A 49 -5.33 -4.36 4.66
N THR A 50 -5.35 -4.22 5.99
CA THR A 50 -6.46 -4.69 6.85
C THR A 50 -7.42 -3.59 7.30
N GLY A 51 -7.26 -2.35 6.83
CA GLY A 51 -7.91 -1.17 7.41
C GLY A 51 -7.26 -0.75 8.74
N GLY A 52 -7.02 0.55 8.93
CA GLY A 52 -6.41 1.10 10.15
C GLY A 52 -5.39 2.22 9.90
N THR A 53 -4.66 2.62 10.94
CA THR A 53 -3.55 3.60 10.86
C THR A 53 -2.35 2.97 10.16
N TYR A 54 -2.09 3.43 8.94
CA TYR A 54 -0.99 2.98 8.07
C TYR A 54 0.36 3.68 8.38
N GLU A 55 0.49 4.28 9.57
CA GLU A 55 1.61 5.17 9.93
C GLU A 55 2.96 4.45 10.05
N ARG A 56 2.99 3.13 9.86
CA ARG A 56 4.19 2.28 9.92
C ARG A 56 4.10 1.08 8.97
N ILE A 57 3.81 1.32 7.69
CA ILE A 57 3.91 0.25 6.68
C ILE A 57 5.39 -0.10 6.49
N ALA A 58 5.84 -1.17 7.12
CA ALA A 58 7.10 -1.81 6.75
C ALA A 58 6.85 -2.67 5.50
N VAL A 59 7.56 -2.39 4.40
CA VAL A 59 7.64 -3.30 3.26
C VAL A 59 8.53 -4.45 3.68
N LEU A 60 7.95 -5.64 3.84
CA LEU A 60 8.71 -6.85 4.13
C LEU A 60 8.60 -7.83 2.98
N THR A 61 9.74 -8.14 2.38
CA THR A 61 9.96 -9.35 1.57
C THR A 61 10.22 -10.54 2.49
N ASP A 62 9.69 -11.71 2.16
CA ASP A 62 10.06 -12.95 2.85
C ASP A 62 10.20 -14.12 1.86
N SER A 63 11.13 -15.02 2.16
CA SER A 63 11.34 -16.38 1.65
C SER A 63 10.31 -17.45 2.09
N ARG A 64 9.52 -17.21 3.15
CA ARG A 64 8.23 -17.88 3.49
C ARG A 64 7.00 -17.00 3.13
N LYS A 65 7.24 -15.88 2.43
CA LYS A 65 6.36 -15.02 1.61
C LYS A 65 5.04 -14.50 2.22
N ARG A 66 4.95 -14.17 3.50
CA ARG A 66 3.73 -13.51 4.03
C ARG A 66 4.03 -12.20 4.76
N ASN A 67 3.81 -11.09 4.06
CA ASN A 67 3.48 -9.77 4.58
C ASN A 67 2.47 -9.16 3.60
N THR A 68 1.37 -8.59 4.09
CA THR A 68 0.31 -8.10 3.18
C THR A 68 -0.09 -6.68 3.53
N LEU A 69 0.90 -5.81 3.59
CA LEU A 69 0.71 -4.39 3.31
C LEU A 69 1.51 -4.06 2.06
N ALA A 70 0.83 -3.63 1.00
CA ALA A 70 1.46 -3.31 -0.27
C ALA A 70 0.88 -2.02 -0.84
N MET A 71 1.75 -1.20 -1.45
CA MET A 71 1.37 0.06 -2.08
C MET A 71 1.57 -0.02 -3.60
N PHE A 72 0.63 0.54 -4.34
CA PHE A 72 0.59 0.43 -5.79
C PHE A 72 0.48 1.81 -6.44
N CYS A 73 1.27 2.02 -7.51
CA CYS A 73 1.03 3.14 -8.42
C CYS A 73 -0.28 2.93 -9.19
N ALA A 74 -0.83 4.00 -9.78
CA ALA A 74 -2.12 3.95 -10.47
C ALA A 74 -2.26 2.81 -11.50
N PRO A 75 -1.30 2.57 -12.43
CA PRO A 75 -1.41 1.48 -13.40
C PRO A 75 -1.44 0.09 -12.75
N CYS A 76 -0.65 -0.12 -11.69
CA CYS A 76 -0.59 -1.41 -11.01
C CYS A 76 -1.84 -1.64 -10.14
N PHE A 77 -2.33 -0.59 -9.49
CA PHE A 77 -3.55 -0.68 -8.69
C PHE A 77 -4.78 -1.02 -9.55
N ALA A 78 -4.93 -0.37 -10.71
CA ALA A 78 -6.00 -0.70 -11.66
C ALA A 78 -5.97 -2.19 -12.09
N LYS A 79 -4.78 -2.75 -12.32
CA LYS A 79 -4.63 -4.19 -12.63
C LYS A 79 -5.05 -5.09 -11.47
N ARG A 80 -4.79 -4.69 -10.22
CA ARG A 80 -5.21 -5.44 -9.03
C ARG A 80 -6.72 -5.43 -8.84
N LEU A 81 -7.38 -4.30 -9.11
CA LEU A 81 -8.83 -4.17 -9.05
C LEU A 81 -9.55 -4.95 -10.16
N ALA A 82 -8.95 -5.07 -11.34
CA ALA A 82 -9.49 -5.85 -12.45
C ALA A 82 -9.43 -7.38 -12.24
N HIS A 83 -8.77 -7.85 -11.17
CA HIS A 83 -8.68 -9.27 -10.87
C HIS A 83 -10.00 -9.79 -10.27
N PRO A 84 -10.58 -10.90 -10.77
CA PRO A 84 -11.95 -11.36 -10.46
C PRO A 84 -12.21 -11.81 -9.00
N SER A 85 -11.21 -11.71 -8.12
CA SER A 85 -11.32 -12.03 -6.70
C SER A 85 -11.54 -10.79 -5.82
N PHE A 86 -11.86 -9.65 -6.42
CA PHE A 86 -12.08 -8.37 -5.73
C PHE A 86 -13.55 -8.17 -5.32
N VAL A 87 -13.76 -7.78 -4.05
CA VAL A 87 -15.02 -7.21 -3.56
C VAL A 87 -14.67 -5.82 -3.00
N PRO A 88 -15.13 -4.72 -3.62
CA PRO A 88 -14.90 -3.39 -3.09
C PRO A 88 -15.60 -3.23 -1.74
N VAL A 89 -14.87 -2.74 -0.74
CA VAL A 89 -15.46 -2.28 0.52
C VAL A 89 -15.53 -0.77 0.45
N THR A 90 -16.74 -0.24 0.30
CA THR A 90 -16.99 1.20 0.35
C THR A 90 -17.03 1.67 1.81
N PRO A 91 -16.65 2.92 2.12
CA PRO A 91 -16.56 3.43 3.49
C PRO A 91 -17.92 3.60 4.22
N ASP A 92 -19.05 3.30 3.60
CA ASP A 92 -20.40 3.57 4.15
C ASP A 92 -20.85 2.54 5.21
N THR A 93 -19.93 1.84 5.87
CA THR A 93 -20.27 0.87 6.92
C THR A 93 -19.30 0.94 8.10
N LEU A 94 -19.12 2.15 8.63
CA LEU A 94 -18.60 2.39 9.98
C LEU A 94 -19.69 2.99 10.86
#